data_AF-A0A3D0YWD4-F1
#
_entry.id   AF-A0A3D0YWD4-F1
#
_cell.length_a   1.000
_cell.length_b   1.000
_cell.length_c   1.000
_cell.angle_alpha   90.00
_cell.angle_beta   90.00
_cell.angle_gamma   90.00
#
_symmetry.space_group_name_H-M   'P 1'
#
loop_
_entity.id
_entity.type
_entity.pdbx_description
1 polymer ?
#
loop_
_entity_poly.entity_id
_entity_poly.type
_entity_poly.pdbx_seq_one_letter_code
_entity_poly.pdbx_strand_id
1 'polypeptide(L)'
;MNPYLPHLAVIQEVIPETASQDVKTFRVAFAERDARDGFRYEPGQFAEVSVIGVGEAPISITSSPTQEGYLEFAVKRAGVMTTAMHHARPGDYLGVRGPYGNHFPYREMEGKDVVFIAGGIGLAPLRSLITFVL
;
A
#
# COMPACT_ATOMS: atom_id res chain seq x y z
N MET A 1 17.50 -3.44 4.12
CA MET A 1 17.07 -2.14 3.59
C MET A 1 17.00 -1.13 4.73
N ASN A 2 17.34 0.14 4.50
CA ASN A 2 17.13 1.20 5.48
C ASN A 2 15.67 1.71 5.37
N PRO A 3 14.80 1.49 6.37
CA PRO A 3 13.40 1.86 6.27
C PRO A 3 13.17 3.37 6.24
N TYR A 4 14.18 4.20 6.52
CA TYR A 4 14.06 5.67 6.53
C TYR A 4 14.40 6.32 5.19
N LEU A 5 15.01 5.59 4.25
CA LEU A 5 15.33 6.11 2.92
C LEU A 5 14.19 5.78 1.94
N PRO A 6 13.69 6.76 1.18
CA PRO A 6 12.73 6.50 0.12
C PRO A 6 13.40 5.78 -1.05
N HIS A 7 12.75 4.71 -1.50
CA HIS A 7 13.09 4.01 -2.73
C HIS A 7 12.07 4.34 -3.81
N LEU A 8 12.54 4.51 -5.04
CA LEU A 8 11.65 4.78 -6.17
C LEU A 8 10.85 3.53 -6.54
N ALA A 9 9.54 3.69 -6.68
CA ALA A 9 8.63 2.68 -7.19
C ALA A 9 7.87 3.20 -8.41
N VAL A 10 7.84 2.40 -9.48
CA VAL A 10 7.13 2.72 -10.72
C VAL A 10 5.69 2.27 -10.57
N ILE A 11 4.74 3.16 -10.89
CA ILE A 11 3.34 2.79 -11.00
C ILE A 11 3.18 1.87 -12.21
N GLN A 12 2.79 0.63 -11.97
CA GLN A 12 2.52 -0.34 -13.03
C GLN A 12 1.07 -0.26 -13.49
N GLU A 13 0.15 -0.02 -12.55
CA GLU A 13 -1.29 -0.02 -12.81
C GLU A 13 -2.00 0.95 -11.86
N VAL A 14 -3.07 1.57 -12.36
CA VAL A 14 -3.98 2.40 -11.57
C VAL A 14 -5.39 1.86 -11.76
N ILE A 15 -5.97 1.32 -10.69
CA ILE A 15 -7.25 0.61 -10.70
C ILE A 15 -8.31 1.49 -10.02
N PRO A 16 -9.36 1.95 -10.71
CA PRO A 16 -10.49 2.62 -10.07
C PRO A 16 -11.29 1.63 -9.23
N GLU A 17 -11.39 1.85 -7.92
CA GLU A 17 -12.10 0.96 -6.99
C GLU A 17 -13.58 1.37 -6.81
N THR A 18 -13.92 2.62 -7.12
CA THR A 18 -15.26 3.17 -7.00
C THR A 18 -15.74 3.81 -8.30
N ALA A 19 -17.06 3.80 -8.52
CA ALA A 19 -17.67 4.47 -9.68
C ALA A 19 -17.42 6.00 -9.68
N SER A 20 -17.38 6.61 -8.49
CA SER A 20 -16.99 8.01 -8.28
C SER A 20 -15.50 8.29 -8.55
N GLN A 21 -14.68 7.23 -8.67
CA GLN A 21 -13.23 7.31 -8.81
C GLN A 21 -12.56 8.20 -7.76
N ASP A 22 -13.15 8.25 -6.57
CA ASP A 22 -12.60 8.91 -5.39
C ASP A 22 -11.70 7.96 -4.58
N VAL A 23 -11.70 6.66 -4.91
CA VAL A 23 -10.72 5.68 -4.45
C VAL A 23 -10.08 5.00 -5.66
N LYS A 24 -8.75 5.00 -5.69
CA LYS A 24 -7.95 4.26 -6.67
C LYS A 24 -6.91 3.41 -5.97
N THR A 25 -6.66 2.22 -6.48
CA THR A 25 -5.53 1.38 -6.09
C THR A 25 -4.37 1.62 -7.04
N PHE A 26 -3.21 1.95 -6.49
CA PHE A 26 -1.97 2.13 -7.22
C PHE A 26 -1.11 0.90 -6.99
N ARG A 27 -0.92 0.08 -8.05
CA ARG A 27 0.03 -1.02 -8.02
C ARG A 27 1.38 -0.49 -8.44
N VAL A 28 2.39 -0.68 -7.60
CA VAL A 28 3.75 -0.18 -7.82
C VAL A 28 4.77 -1.27 -7.65
N ALA A 29 5.87 -1.19 -8.39
CA ALA A 29 7.02 -2.05 -8.19
C ALA A 29 8.28 -1.21 -7.99
N PHE A 30 9.12 -1.59 -7.02
CA PHE A 30 10.39 -0.90 -6.80
C PHE A 30 11.26 -0.95 -8.06
N ALA A 31 11.82 0.21 -8.44
CA ALA A 31 12.72 0.30 -9.59
C ALA A 31 14.07 -0.37 -9.29
N GLU A 32 14.58 -0.17 -8.07
CA GLU A 32 15.84 -0.72 -7.60
C GLU A 32 15.70 -2.20 -7.22
N ARG A 33 16.68 -3.03 -7.60
CA ARG A 33 16.67 -4.46 -7.29
C ARG A 33 16.79 -4.71 -5.79
N ASP A 34 17.71 -4.03 -5.12
CA ASP A 34 17.88 -4.17 -3.66
C ASP A 34 16.61 -3.85 -2.90
N ALA A 35 15.81 -2.91 -3.45
CA ALA A 35 14.54 -2.56 -2.85
C ALA A 35 13.46 -3.63 -3.06
N ARG A 36 13.36 -4.18 -4.27
CA ARG A 36 12.50 -5.33 -4.58
C ARG A 36 12.82 -6.53 -3.70
N ASP A 37 14.10 -6.86 -3.59
CA ASP A 37 14.56 -8.06 -2.90
C ASP A 37 14.53 -7.89 -1.36
N GLY A 38 14.61 -6.65 -0.87
CA GLY A 38 14.78 -6.34 0.56
C GLY A 38 13.56 -5.77 1.29
N PHE A 39 12.51 -5.32 0.60
CA PHE A 39 11.30 -4.82 1.26
C PHE A 39 10.46 -6.01 1.74
N ARG A 40 10.27 -6.11 3.06
CA ARG A 40 9.47 -7.16 3.70
C ARG A 40 8.52 -6.49 4.67
N TYR A 41 7.25 -6.85 4.59
CA TYR A 41 6.18 -6.28 5.41
C TYR A 41 5.21 -7.37 5.82
N GLU A 42 4.41 -7.06 6.83
CA GLU A 42 3.40 -7.94 7.40
C GLU A 42 2.00 -7.30 7.24
N PRO A 43 0.90 -8.08 7.23
CA PRO A 43 -0.43 -7.53 7.02
C PRO A 43 -0.79 -6.50 8.09
N GLY A 44 -1.33 -5.35 7.66
CA GLY A 44 -1.69 -4.23 8.53
C GLY A 44 -0.62 -3.13 8.63
N GLN A 45 0.57 -3.36 8.09
CA GLN A 45 1.59 -2.32 8.00
C GLN A 45 1.28 -1.29 6.90
N PHE A 46 1.93 -0.14 7.01
CA PHE A 46 1.83 0.96 6.05
C PHE A 46 3.21 1.39 5.56
N ALA A 47 3.26 2.16 4.47
CA ALA A 47 4.47 2.84 4.02
C ALA A 47 4.21 4.35 3.96
N GLU A 48 5.27 5.14 4.07
CA GLU A 48 5.20 6.55 3.68
C GLU A 48 5.37 6.59 2.16
N VAL A 49 4.32 7.05 1.48
CA VAL A 49 4.31 7.19 0.03
C VAL A 49 4.54 8.66 -0.29
N SER A 50 5.45 8.96 -1.21
CA SER A 50 5.79 10.32 -1.58
C SER A 50 5.43 10.60 -3.04
N VAL A 51 4.79 11.73 -3.28
CA VAL A 51 4.66 12.33 -4.62
C VAL A 51 5.74 13.40 -4.73
N ILE A 52 6.68 13.22 -5.67
CA ILE A 52 7.86 14.09 -5.82
C ILE A 52 7.43 15.54 -6.04
N GLY A 53 7.98 16.46 -5.24
CA GLY A 53 7.65 17.88 -5.30
C GLY A 53 6.31 18.28 -4.65
N VAL A 54 5.57 17.33 -4.07
CA VAL A 54 4.28 17.60 -3.41
C VAL A 54 4.33 17.28 -1.92
N GLY A 55 4.82 16.10 -1.54
CA GLY A 55 4.90 15.67 -0.14
C GLY A 55 4.69 14.17 0.01
N GLU A 56 4.58 13.71 1.26
CA GLU A 56 4.35 12.31 1.62
C GLU A 56 3.19 12.15 2.59
N ALA A 57 2.65 10.93 2.65
CA ALA A 57 1.64 10.54 3.61
C ALA A 57 1.74 9.04 3.94
N PRO A 58 1.33 8.63 5.16
CA PRO A 58 1.25 7.24 5.53
C PRO A 58 0.07 6.58 4.80
N ILE A 59 0.36 5.57 3.98
CA ILE A 59 -0.64 4.81 3.22
C ILE A 59 -0.48 3.32 3.54
N SER A 60 -1.58 2.69 3.96
CA SER A 60 -1.60 1.25 4.24
C SER A 60 -1.21 0.42 3.02
N ILE A 61 -0.35 -0.56 3.24
CA ILE A 61 -0.01 -1.52 2.19
C ILE A 61 -1.21 -2.45 2.03
N THR A 62 -1.88 -2.33 0.89
CA THR A 62 -3.16 -3.01 0.59
C THR A 62 -2.94 -4.43 0.07
N SER A 63 -1.83 -4.67 -0.63
CA SER A 63 -1.44 -6.01 -1.08
C SER A 63 -1.05 -6.90 0.10
N SER A 64 -1.33 -8.20 0.01
CA SER A 64 -0.83 -9.18 0.98
C SER A 64 0.67 -9.42 0.76
N PRO A 65 1.47 -9.68 1.81
CA PRO A 65 2.86 -10.15 1.67
C PRO A 65 3.02 -11.41 0.82
N THR A 66 1.95 -12.20 0.63
CA THR A 66 1.92 -13.36 -0.27
C THR A 66 1.84 -12.98 -1.76
N GLN A 67 1.60 -11.71 -2.08
CA GLN A 67 1.55 -11.19 -3.44
C GLN A 67 2.89 -10.53 -3.79
N GLU A 68 3.78 -11.31 -4.40
CA GLU A 68 5.15 -10.88 -4.67
C GLU A 68 5.29 -9.98 -5.91
N GLY A 69 6.37 -9.21 -5.94
CA GLY A 69 6.77 -8.40 -7.10
C GLY A 69 6.17 -6.99 -7.17
N TYR A 70 5.15 -6.69 -6.36
CA TYR A 70 4.53 -5.36 -6.30
C TYR A 70 4.00 -5.03 -4.90
N LEU A 71 3.69 -3.75 -4.69
CA LEU A 71 2.90 -3.24 -3.58
C LEU A 71 1.63 -2.60 -4.14
N GLU A 72 0.52 -2.73 -3.43
CA GLU A 72 -0.71 -1.99 -3.73
C GLU A 72 -1.02 -0.97 -2.65
N PHE A 73 -1.47 0.21 -3.07
CA PHE A 73 -1.92 1.28 -2.19
C PHE A 73 -3.30 1.75 -2.63
N ALA A 74 -4.35 1.39 -1.90
CA ALA A 74 -5.69 1.96 -2.09
C ALA A 74 -5.77 3.33 -1.41
N VAL A 75 -5.98 4.37 -2.22
CA VAL A 75 -5.94 5.77 -1.77
C VAL A 75 -7.25 6.44 -2.08
N LYS A 76 -7.87 7.04 -1.05
CA LYS A 76 -8.99 7.96 -1.21
C LYS A 76 -8.49 9.38 -1.47
N ARG A 77 -9.08 10.08 -2.45
CA ARG A 77 -8.79 11.50 -2.71
C ARG A 77 -9.36 12.36 -1.59
N ALA A 78 -8.50 12.92 -0.75
CA ALA A 78 -8.92 13.70 0.42
C ALA A 78 -8.09 14.97 0.68
N GLY A 79 -6.77 14.94 0.44
CA GLY A 79 -5.86 16.07 0.66
C GLY A 79 -4.93 16.33 -0.53
N VAL A 80 -4.04 17.31 -0.38
CA VAL A 80 -3.13 17.78 -1.45
C VAL A 80 -2.31 16.63 -2.06
N MET A 81 -1.59 15.88 -1.23
CA MET A 81 -0.77 14.74 -1.67
C MET A 81 -1.62 13.68 -2.37
N THR A 82 -2.71 13.21 -1.74
CA THR A 82 -3.58 12.18 -2.33
C THR A 82 -4.25 12.65 -3.63
N THR A 83 -4.52 13.95 -3.76
CA THR A 83 -5.08 14.54 -4.99
C THR A 83 -4.04 14.54 -6.11
N ALA A 84 -2.77 14.87 -5.79
CA ALA A 84 -1.68 14.76 -6.74
C ALA A 84 -1.47 13.31 -7.20
N MET A 85 -1.50 12.35 -6.26
CA MET A 85 -1.41 10.93 -6.58
C MET A 85 -2.55 10.46 -7.51
N HIS A 86 -3.76 11.01 -7.38
CA HIS A 86 -4.89 10.69 -8.27
C HIS A 86 -4.72 11.12 -9.74
N HIS A 87 -3.77 12.02 -10.01
CA HIS A 87 -3.39 12.42 -11.37
C HIS A 87 -2.23 11.60 -11.94
N ALA A 88 -1.55 10.80 -11.12
CA ALA A 88 -0.47 9.93 -11.55
C ALA A 88 -0.99 8.79 -12.45
N ARG A 89 -0.12 8.31 -13.33
CA ARG A 89 -0.41 7.34 -14.37
C ARG A 89 0.59 6.18 -14.34
N PRO A 90 0.27 5.04 -14.95
CA PRO A 90 1.27 4.01 -15.19
C PRO A 90 2.51 4.58 -15.87
N GLY A 91 3.70 4.22 -15.35
CA GLY A 91 5.00 4.75 -15.76
C GLY A 91 5.54 5.88 -14.87
N ASP A 92 4.69 6.56 -14.11
CA ASP A 92 5.15 7.58 -13.14
C ASP A 92 5.83 6.94 -11.93
N TYR A 93 6.62 7.74 -11.21
CA TYR A 93 7.35 7.32 -10.02
C TYR A 93 6.72 7.86 -8.74
N LEU A 94 6.71 7.00 -7.71
CA LEU A 94 6.45 7.37 -6.32
C LEU A 94 7.67 7.06 -5.46
N GLY A 95 7.87 7.83 -4.39
CA GLY A 95 8.77 7.42 -3.32
C GLY A 95 8.05 6.49 -2.36
N VAL A 96 8.71 5.43 -1.90
CA VAL A 96 8.18 4.51 -0.89
C VAL A 96 9.25 4.25 0.16
N ARG A 97 8.95 4.52 1.43
CA ARG A 97 9.80 4.16 2.58
C ARG A 97 8.99 3.46 3.67
N GLY A 98 9.67 2.61 4.44
CA GLY A 98 9.06 1.75 5.46
C GLY A 98 9.51 0.30 5.30
N PRO A 99 8.65 -0.69 5.62
CA PRO A 99 7.30 -0.52 6.17
C PRO A 99 7.32 0.00 7.61
N TYR A 100 6.18 0.50 8.07
CA TYR A 100 5.93 1.01 9.42
C TYR A 100 4.63 0.44 10.00
N GLY A 101 4.46 0.62 11.31
CA GLY A 101 3.29 0.15 12.05
C GLY A 101 3.42 -1.29 12.54
N ASN A 102 2.55 -1.64 13.48
CA ASN A 102 2.42 -3.00 13.97
C ASN A 102 1.53 -3.81 13.02
N HIS A 103 1.81 -5.10 12.89
CA HIS A 103 0.99 -6.01 12.11
C HIS A 103 -0.20 -6.53 12.93
N PHE A 104 -1.20 -7.08 12.24
CA PHE A 104 -2.27 -7.80 12.91
C PHE A 104 -1.75 -9.11 13.55
N PRO A 105 -2.30 -9.55 14.68
CA PRO A 105 -1.86 -10.78 15.36
C PRO A 105 -2.40 -12.04 14.67
N TYR A 106 -2.14 -12.21 13.38
CA TYR A 106 -2.73 -13.27 12.56
C TYR A 106 -2.39 -14.68 13.04
N ARG A 107 -1.24 -14.87 13.72
CA ARG A 107 -0.89 -16.15 14.36
C ARG A 107 -1.85 -16.54 15.48
N GLU A 108 -2.38 -15.55 16.21
CA GLU A 108 -3.36 -15.79 17.26
C GLU A 108 -4.78 -16.05 16.71
N MET A 109 -5.00 -15.80 15.42
CA MET A 109 -6.28 -16.01 14.73
C MET A 109 -6.40 -17.44 14.16
N GLU A 110 -5.30 -18.19 14.07
CA GLU A 110 -5.28 -19.53 13.49
C GLU A 110 -6.22 -20.49 14.24
N GLY A 111 -7.04 -21.22 13.48
CA GLY A 111 -8.03 -22.16 14.02
C GLY A 111 -9.25 -21.51 14.69
N LYS A 112 -9.44 -20.19 14.54
CA LYS A 112 -10.59 -19.45 15.09
C LYS A 112 -11.48 -18.89 13.99
N ASP A 113 -12.75 -18.66 14.31
CA ASP A 113 -13.64 -17.86 13.47
C ASP A 113 -13.24 -16.39 13.56
N VAL A 114 -13.01 -15.75 12.41
CA VAL A 114 -12.56 -14.35 12.32
C VAL A 114 -13.64 -13.50 11.67
N VAL A 115 -13.97 -12.37 12.30
CA VAL A 115 -14.90 -11.36 11.76
C VAL A 115 -14.13 -10.09 11.45
N PHE A 116 -14.18 -9.65 10.19
CA PHE A 116 -13.58 -8.40 9.73
C PHE A 116 -14.61 -7.28 9.70
N ILE A 117 -14.30 -6.14 10.32
CA ILE A 117 -15.16 -4.94 10.34
C ILE A 117 -14.39 -3.78 9.72
N ALA A 118 -14.89 -3.28 8.59
CA ALA A 118 -14.27 -2.21 7.83
C ALA A 118 -15.31 -1.11 7.50
N GLY A 119 -14.84 0.14 7.37
CA GLY A 119 -15.66 1.26 6.93
C GLY A 119 -14.89 2.18 5.98
N GLY A 120 -15.48 2.45 4.81
CA GLY A 120 -14.86 3.31 3.80
C GLY A 120 -13.45 2.85 3.40
N ILE A 121 -12.49 3.78 3.35
CA ILE A 121 -11.09 3.48 3.01
C ILE A 121 -10.38 2.60 4.05
N GLY A 122 -10.98 2.41 5.24
CA GLY A 122 -10.46 1.50 6.27
C GLY A 122 -10.44 0.02 5.85
N LEU A 123 -11.06 -0.35 4.74
CA LEU A 123 -10.91 -1.69 4.15
C LEU A 123 -9.50 -1.94 3.58
N ALA A 124 -8.78 -0.90 3.16
CA ALA A 124 -7.45 -1.02 2.54
C ALA A 124 -6.44 -1.84 3.37
N PRO A 125 -6.18 -1.53 4.66
CA PRO A 125 -5.28 -2.35 5.48
C PRO A 125 -5.84 -3.76 5.76
N LEU A 126 -7.16 -3.92 5.82
CA LEU A 126 -7.79 -5.22 6.08
C LEU A 126 -7.75 -6.15 4.86
N ARG A 127 -7.78 -5.61 3.63
CA ARG A 127 -7.64 -6.42 2.41
C ARG A 127 -6.34 -7.23 2.41
N SER A 128 -5.23 -6.63 2.85
CA SER A 128 -3.95 -7.33 3.00
C SER A 128 -4.08 -8.53 3.94
N LEU A 129 -4.69 -8.36 5.12
CA LEU A 129 -4.88 -9.43 6.09
C LEU A 129 -5.87 -10.50 5.59
N ILE A 130 -6.99 -10.09 5.00
CA ILE A 130 -8.00 -11.01 4.45
C ILE A 130 -7.36 -11.92 3.40
N THR A 131 -6.59 -11.36 2.47
CA THR A 131 -5.87 -12.16 1.46
C THR A 131 -4.74 -13.01 2.07
N PHE A 132 -4.16 -12.61 3.20
CA PHE A 132 -3.08 -13.36 3.84
C PHE A 132 -3.59 -14.60 4.60
N VAL A 133 -4.78 -14.54 5.19
CA VAL A 133 -5.33 -15.63 6.02
C VAL A 133 -6.31 -16.56 5.28
N LEU A 134 -6.59 -16.28 4.00
CA LEU A 134 -7.39 -17.12 3.11
C LEU A 134 -6.49 -17.94 2.19
#